data_AF-A0A2W5SZK4-F1
#
_entry.id   AF-A0A2W5SZK4-F1
#
_cell.length_a   1.000
_cell.length_b   1.000
_cell.length_c   1.000
_cell.angle_alpha   90.00
_cell.angle_beta   90.00
_cell.angle_gamma   90.00
#
_symmetry.space_group_name_H-M   'P 1'
#
loop_
_entity.id
_entity.type
_entity.pdbx_description
1 polymer ?
#
loop_
_entity_poly.entity_id
_entity_poly.type
_entity_poly.pdbx_seq_one_letter_code
_entity_poly.pdbx_strand_id
1 'polypeptide(L)'
;MKRINMFLWAHIFALFCSISWAKSCEVPVGTMNVAGLKIGQHIREFQQHHPTAKTVILGGDNYQFEFAQGVDTQIKKAGVSWVQHIRYDPHSKMIISYSLSFLDGPLATYETDLDVFKSRVLKRFQVAQNGWKQAENKYVYQCDDYRIEIYQDHGVGHTAIGPTVMVFSRKSDAY
;
A
#
# COMPACT_ATOMS: atom_id res chain seq x y z
N MET A 1 -55.47 -45.81 -28.76
CA MET A 1 -55.27 -44.35 -28.63
C MET A 1 -53.98 -44.11 -27.85
N LYS A 2 -53.04 -43.37 -28.46
CA LYS A 2 -51.70 -43.07 -27.96
C LYS A 2 -51.76 -42.19 -26.71
N ARG A 3 -51.02 -42.54 -25.64
CA ARG A 3 -50.62 -41.58 -24.60
C ARG A 3 -49.11 -41.39 -24.68
N ILE A 4 -48.74 -40.14 -24.91
CA ILE A 4 -47.40 -39.64 -25.13
C ILE A 4 -46.69 -39.59 -23.78
N ASN A 5 -45.57 -40.29 -23.67
CA ASN A 5 -44.64 -40.18 -22.54
C ASN A 5 -43.85 -38.88 -22.73
N MET A 6 -44.18 -37.83 -21.96
CA MET A 6 -43.43 -36.58 -21.97
C MET A 6 -42.40 -36.62 -20.83
N PHE A 7 -41.16 -36.91 -21.20
CA PHE A 7 -39.98 -36.73 -20.36
C PHE A 7 -39.86 -35.26 -19.95
N LEU A 8 -39.96 -34.98 -18.64
CA LEU A 8 -39.55 -33.70 -18.07
C LEU A 8 -38.23 -33.92 -17.34
N TRP A 9 -37.13 -33.88 -18.09
CA TRP A 9 -35.79 -33.72 -17.53
C TRP A 9 -35.66 -32.27 -17.07
N ALA A 10 -35.91 -32.02 -15.78
CA ALA A 10 -35.60 -30.75 -15.15
C ALA A 10 -34.08 -30.68 -14.93
N HIS A 11 -33.37 -30.06 -15.88
CA HIS A 11 -31.98 -29.64 -15.68
C HIS A 11 -31.94 -28.53 -14.63
N ILE A 12 -31.68 -28.90 -13.38
CA ILE A 12 -31.30 -27.95 -12.33
C ILE A 12 -29.86 -27.51 -12.64
N PHE A 13 -29.74 -26.41 -13.38
CA PHE A 13 -28.50 -25.65 -13.50
C PHE A 13 -28.24 -24.98 -12.14
N ALA A 14 -27.52 -25.67 -11.25
CA ALA A 14 -26.97 -25.03 -10.06
C ALA A 14 -25.87 -24.07 -10.52
N LEU A 15 -26.23 -22.79 -10.67
CA LEU A 15 -25.28 -21.69 -10.75
C LEU A 15 -24.44 -21.70 -9.47
N PHE A 16 -23.24 -22.24 -9.55
CA PHE A 16 -22.19 -21.97 -8.60
C PHE A 16 -21.82 -20.49 -8.74
N CYS A 17 -22.57 -19.61 -8.07
CA CYS A 17 -22.08 -18.28 -7.75
C CYS A 17 -20.82 -18.49 -6.91
N SER A 18 -19.66 -18.34 -7.53
CA SER A 18 -18.40 -18.15 -6.84
C SER A 18 -18.56 -16.88 -6.00
N ILE A 19 -19.00 -17.02 -4.75
CA ILE A 19 -18.93 -15.95 -3.77
C ILE A 19 -17.44 -15.73 -3.58
N SER A 20 -16.86 -14.78 -4.31
CA SER A 20 -15.53 -14.30 -4.02
C SER A 20 -15.63 -13.59 -2.67
N TRP A 21 -15.20 -14.28 -1.62
CA TRP A 21 -15.18 -13.70 -0.28
C TRP A 21 -14.12 -12.61 -0.30
N ALA A 22 -14.56 -11.39 -0.04
CA ALA A 22 -13.70 -10.23 0.12
C ALA A 22 -12.58 -10.57 1.12
N LYS A 23 -11.31 -10.39 0.73
CA LYS A 23 -10.19 -10.67 1.64
C LYS A 23 -10.09 -9.52 2.64
N SER A 24 -10.71 -9.72 3.80
CA SER A 24 -10.65 -8.76 4.91
C SER A 24 -9.21 -8.40 5.26
N CYS A 25 -8.98 -7.11 5.50
CA CYS A 25 -7.72 -6.62 6.03
C CYS A 25 -7.57 -7.04 7.50
N GLU A 26 -6.34 -7.37 7.91
CA GLU A 26 -5.98 -7.65 9.29
C GLU A 26 -5.98 -6.34 10.11
N VAL A 27 -5.48 -5.27 9.51
CA VAL A 27 -5.55 -3.91 10.06
C VAL A 27 -6.51 -3.10 9.19
N PRO A 28 -7.58 -2.51 9.75
CA PRO A 28 -8.48 -1.66 8.99
C PRO A 28 -7.77 -0.46 8.34
N VAL A 29 -8.20 -0.05 7.15
CA VAL A 29 -7.57 1.05 6.40
C VAL A 29 -7.46 2.35 7.21
N GLY A 30 -8.44 2.66 8.07
CA GLY A 30 -8.44 3.88 8.89
C GLY A 30 -7.44 3.90 10.05
N THR A 31 -6.91 2.74 10.44
CA THR A 31 -5.92 2.61 11.53
C THR A 31 -4.55 2.17 11.02
N MET A 32 -4.45 1.59 9.82
CA MET A 32 -3.18 1.25 9.20
C MET A 32 -2.34 2.50 8.97
N ASN A 33 -1.09 2.45 9.40
CA ASN A 33 -0.18 3.60 9.39
C ASN A 33 1.27 3.17 9.29
N VAL A 34 2.03 3.86 8.43
CA VAL A 34 3.50 3.79 8.39
C VAL A 34 4.05 5.20 8.58
N ALA A 35 4.88 5.39 9.62
CA ALA A 35 5.56 6.66 9.89
C ALA A 35 4.66 7.91 10.03
N GLY A 36 3.38 7.75 10.42
CA GLY A 36 2.44 8.86 10.55
C GLY A 36 1.57 9.08 9.30
N LEU A 37 1.87 8.38 8.20
CA LEU A 37 1.08 8.42 6.97
C LEU A 37 0.03 7.33 6.92
N LYS A 38 -1.13 7.69 6.38
CA LYS A 38 -2.28 6.82 6.17
C LYS A 38 -2.88 7.04 4.79
N ILE A 39 -3.20 5.95 4.10
CA ILE A 39 -4.09 6.03 2.93
C ILE A 39 -5.52 6.28 3.41
N GLY A 40 -6.34 6.92 2.58
CA GLY A 40 -7.69 7.35 2.95
C GLY A 40 -7.72 8.57 3.89
N GLN A 41 -6.57 9.10 4.31
CA GLN A 41 -6.50 10.38 5.03
C GLN A 41 -6.86 11.53 4.10
N HIS A 42 -7.69 12.46 4.58
CA HIS A 42 -8.04 13.65 3.83
C HIS A 42 -6.85 14.62 3.75
N ILE A 43 -6.61 15.22 2.59
CA ILE A 43 -5.42 16.07 2.37
C ILE A 43 -5.33 17.26 3.33
N ARG A 44 -6.47 17.81 3.76
CA ARG A 44 -6.51 18.91 4.73
C ARG A 44 -5.95 18.50 6.10
N GLU A 45 -6.31 17.30 6.54
CA GLU A 45 -5.80 16.74 7.81
C GLU A 45 -4.30 16.45 7.70
N PHE A 46 -3.88 15.88 6.57
CA PHE A 46 -2.47 15.67 6.28
C PHE A 46 -1.67 16.99 6.34
N GLN A 47 -2.14 18.04 5.67
CA GLN A 47 -1.45 19.34 5.64
C GLN A 47 -1.45 20.06 7.00
N GLN A 48 -2.40 19.78 7.90
CA GLN A 48 -2.36 20.29 9.28
C GLN A 48 -1.18 19.71 10.05
N HIS A 49 -0.85 18.43 9.84
CA HIS A 49 0.27 17.76 10.49
C HIS A 49 1.59 18.00 9.76
N HIS A 50 1.53 18.20 8.43
CA HIS A 50 2.68 18.40 7.56
C HIS A 50 2.58 19.73 6.76
N PRO A 51 2.64 20.90 7.44
CA PRO A 51 2.39 22.20 6.82
C PRO A 51 3.43 22.62 5.77
N THR A 52 4.58 21.94 5.74
CA THR A 52 5.64 22.17 4.74
C THR A 52 5.45 21.38 3.45
N ALA A 53 4.46 20.48 3.38
CA ALA A 53 4.12 19.74 2.18
C ALA A 53 3.57 20.67 1.09
N LYS A 54 4.12 20.58 -0.11
CA LYS A 54 3.67 21.34 -1.28
C LYS A 54 3.02 20.41 -2.29
N THR A 55 1.89 20.83 -2.84
CA THR A 55 1.28 20.15 -3.98
C THR A 55 2.15 20.30 -5.22
N VAL A 56 2.38 19.19 -5.91
CA VAL A 56 2.98 19.11 -7.24
C VAL A 56 2.05 18.32 -8.16
N ILE A 57 1.93 18.76 -9.41
CA ILE A 57 1.09 18.13 -10.43
C ILE A 57 2.00 17.62 -11.54
N LEU A 58 2.11 16.31 -11.70
CA LEU A 58 3.02 15.67 -12.66
C LEU A 58 2.33 15.34 -14.00
N GLY A 59 1.36 16.16 -14.40
CA GLY A 59 0.52 15.96 -15.59
C GLY A 59 -0.65 15.00 -15.35
N GLY A 60 -1.74 15.21 -16.09
CA GLY A 60 -3.01 14.49 -15.89
C GLY A 60 -3.54 14.66 -14.45
N ASP A 61 -4.10 13.59 -13.91
CA ASP A 61 -4.60 13.54 -12.52
C ASP A 61 -3.55 13.03 -11.51
N ASN A 62 -2.26 13.21 -11.82
CA ASN A 62 -1.17 12.80 -10.94
C ASN A 62 -0.80 13.91 -9.95
N TYR A 63 -1.59 14.00 -8.88
CA TYR A 63 -1.38 14.95 -7.79
C TYR A 63 -0.59 14.31 -6.65
N GLN A 64 0.46 15.00 -6.21
CA GLN A 64 1.30 14.54 -5.12
C GLN A 64 1.70 15.65 -4.16
N PHE A 65 2.13 15.26 -2.96
CA PHE A 65 2.85 16.12 -2.04
C PHE A 65 4.35 15.87 -2.12
N GLU A 66 5.11 16.96 -2.08
CA GLU A 66 6.56 16.96 -1.95
C GLU A 66 7.01 17.81 -0.77
N PHE A 67 8.19 17.48 -0.25
CA PHE A 67 8.88 18.24 0.77
C PHE A 67 10.15 18.83 0.19
N ALA A 68 10.47 20.09 0.53
CA ALA A 68 11.65 20.78 0.00
C ALA A 68 12.98 20.06 0.33
N GLN A 69 13.01 19.29 1.41
CA GLN A 69 14.17 18.49 1.84
C GLN A 69 13.91 16.99 1.67
N GLY A 70 12.93 16.62 0.85
CA GLY A 70 12.52 15.23 0.60
C GLY A 70 11.78 14.54 1.74
N VAL A 71 11.80 15.07 2.96
CA VAL A 71 11.06 14.55 4.11
C VAL A 71 10.77 15.69 5.10
N ASP A 72 9.64 15.64 5.82
CA ASP A 72 9.36 16.58 6.89
C ASP A 72 9.92 16.10 8.25
N THR A 73 9.92 16.97 9.24
CA THR A 73 10.47 16.65 10.56
C THR A 73 9.71 15.53 11.27
N GLN A 74 8.38 15.43 11.11
CA GLN A 74 7.60 14.41 11.81
C GLN A 74 7.84 13.02 11.23
N ILE A 75 7.81 12.88 9.91
CA ILE A 75 8.09 11.61 9.22
C ILE A 75 9.55 11.20 9.44
N LYS A 76 10.49 12.15 9.44
CA LYS A 76 11.91 11.87 9.74
C LYS A 76 12.13 11.30 11.15
N LYS A 77 11.40 11.79 12.16
CA LYS A 77 11.46 11.25 13.54
C LYS A 77 10.99 9.80 13.63
N ALA A 78 10.16 9.34 12.69
CA ALA A 78 9.74 7.95 12.60
C ALA A 78 10.78 7.03 11.94
N GLY A 79 11.90 7.58 11.45
CA GLY A 79 13.01 6.83 10.88
C GLY A 79 13.07 6.83 9.36
N VAL A 80 12.19 7.59 8.69
CA VAL A 80 12.21 7.77 7.24
C VAL A 80 13.31 8.76 6.87
N SER A 81 14.13 8.42 5.88
CA SER A 81 15.18 9.30 5.35
C SER A 81 14.69 10.12 4.16
N TRP A 82 13.79 9.57 3.35
CA TRP A 82 13.24 10.24 2.17
C TRP A 82 11.80 9.79 1.88
N VAL A 83 10.95 10.73 1.48
CA VAL A 83 9.60 10.47 0.96
C VAL A 83 9.67 10.51 -0.56
N GLN A 84 9.52 9.36 -1.21
CA GLN A 84 9.59 9.27 -2.67
C GLN A 84 8.34 9.86 -3.33
N HIS A 85 7.15 9.57 -2.77
CA HIS A 85 5.90 10.22 -3.16
C HIS A 85 4.84 10.11 -2.07
N ILE A 86 3.87 11.03 -2.10
CA ILE A 86 2.57 10.92 -1.41
C ILE A 86 1.52 11.38 -2.42
N ARG A 87 0.79 10.45 -3.05
CA ARG A 87 -0.23 10.75 -4.05
C ARG A 87 -1.61 10.85 -3.41
N TYR A 88 -2.45 11.72 -3.96
CA TYR A 88 -3.83 11.86 -3.55
C TYR A 88 -4.77 11.98 -4.74
N ASP A 89 -6.00 11.51 -4.58
CA ASP A 89 -7.06 11.70 -5.56
C ASP A 89 -7.56 13.16 -5.48
N PRO A 90 -7.47 13.96 -6.57
CA PRO A 90 -7.96 15.32 -6.59
C PRO A 90 -9.48 15.42 -6.47
N HIS A 91 -10.25 14.36 -6.75
CA HIS A 91 -11.70 14.36 -6.62
C HIS A 91 -12.13 14.05 -5.18
N SER A 92 -11.71 12.92 -4.63
CA SER A 92 -12.08 12.55 -3.25
C SER A 92 -11.25 13.27 -2.19
N LYS A 93 -10.17 13.95 -2.58
CA LYS A 93 -9.23 14.64 -1.68
C LYS A 93 -8.60 13.71 -0.62
N MET A 94 -8.39 12.44 -0.97
CA MET A 94 -7.81 11.43 -0.07
C MET A 94 -6.44 10.99 -0.56
N ILE A 95 -5.51 10.74 0.36
CA ILE A 95 -4.23 10.08 0.06
C ILE A 95 -4.52 8.67 -0.44
N ILE A 96 -3.98 8.32 -1.62
CA ILE A 96 -4.22 7.02 -2.28
C ILE A 96 -2.97 6.14 -2.34
N SER A 97 -1.77 6.71 -2.26
CA SER A 97 -0.52 5.95 -2.16
C SER A 97 0.60 6.79 -1.57
N TYR A 98 1.59 6.13 -0.98
CA TYR A 98 2.85 6.77 -0.58
C TYR A 98 4.00 5.78 -0.61
N SER A 99 5.22 6.29 -0.74
CA SER A 99 6.46 5.53 -0.68
C SER A 99 7.49 6.22 0.22
N LEU A 100 8.05 5.44 1.15
CA LEU A 100 8.93 5.89 2.22
C LEU A 100 10.23 5.10 2.19
N SER A 101 11.35 5.80 1.97
CA SER A 101 12.67 5.21 2.11
C SER A 101 13.13 5.29 3.57
N PHE A 102 13.69 4.19 4.04
CA PHE A 102 14.33 4.06 5.35
C PHE A 102 15.84 3.92 5.22
N LEU A 103 16.41 4.22 4.04
CA LEU A 103 17.83 4.07 3.76
C LEU A 103 18.65 4.94 4.70
N ASP A 104 19.64 4.33 5.34
CA ASP A 104 20.52 4.91 6.36
C ASP A 104 19.76 5.57 7.53
N GLY A 105 18.54 5.08 7.77
CA GLY A 105 17.73 5.40 8.93
C GLY A 105 17.91 4.41 10.08
N PRO A 106 17.22 4.62 11.22
CA PRO A 106 17.31 3.73 12.38
C PRO A 106 16.73 2.32 12.13
N LEU A 107 15.95 2.12 11.07
CA LEU A 107 15.34 0.82 10.76
C LEU A 107 16.16 0.01 9.75
N ALA A 108 16.93 0.64 8.88
CA ALA A 108 17.72 -0.05 7.88
C ALA A 108 18.85 0.83 7.33
N THR A 109 19.91 0.15 6.91
CA THR A 109 20.96 0.65 6.03
C THR A 109 20.83 -0.03 4.67
N TYR A 110 21.67 0.36 3.71
CA TYR A 110 21.78 -0.32 2.43
C TYR A 110 22.01 -1.84 2.58
N GLU A 111 22.82 -2.25 3.56
CA GLU A 111 23.20 -3.66 3.80
C GLU A 111 22.23 -4.44 4.69
N THR A 112 21.14 -3.81 5.16
CA THR A 112 20.21 -4.49 6.07
C THR A 112 19.41 -5.55 5.32
N ASP A 113 19.45 -6.79 5.78
CA ASP A 113 18.66 -7.90 5.21
C ASP A 113 17.15 -7.59 5.10
N LEU A 114 16.50 -8.08 4.05
CA LEU A 114 15.07 -7.84 3.79
C LEU A 114 14.19 -8.32 4.97
N ASP A 115 14.48 -9.51 5.51
CA ASP A 115 13.74 -10.08 6.63
C ASP A 115 13.89 -9.24 7.91
N VAL A 116 15.10 -8.73 8.14
CA VAL A 116 15.40 -7.87 9.29
C VAL A 116 14.68 -6.54 9.14
N PHE A 117 14.72 -5.94 7.95
CA PHE A 117 14.02 -4.69 7.67
C PHE A 117 12.50 -4.86 7.85
N LYS A 118 11.90 -5.90 7.26
CA LYS A 118 10.48 -6.23 7.45
C LYS A 118 10.14 -6.38 8.92
N SER A 119 10.89 -7.19 9.67
CA SER A 119 10.63 -7.41 11.10
C SER A 119 10.61 -6.10 11.89
N ARG A 120 11.57 -5.19 11.61
CA ARG A 120 11.62 -3.86 12.23
C ARG A 120 10.43 -2.99 11.85
N VAL A 121 10.01 -3.00 10.59
CA VAL A 121 8.80 -2.29 10.11
C VAL A 121 7.55 -2.80 10.83
N LEU A 122 7.34 -4.12 10.88
CA LEU A 122 6.15 -4.72 11.51
C LEU A 122 6.10 -4.46 13.01
N LYS A 123 7.25 -4.44 13.68
CA LYS A 123 7.37 -4.11 15.11
C LYS A 123 7.14 -2.63 15.39
N ARG A 124 7.53 -1.74 14.48
CA ARG A 124 7.53 -0.29 14.70
C ARG A 124 6.18 0.36 14.37
N PHE A 125 5.47 -0.16 13.38
CA PHE A 125 4.32 0.51 12.78
C PHE A 125 3.02 -0.30 12.87
N GLN A 126 1.90 0.37 12.65
CA GLN A 126 0.56 -0.25 12.68
C GLN A 126 0.26 -0.83 11.30
N VAL A 127 0.79 -2.02 11.05
CA VAL A 127 0.62 -2.78 9.80
C VAL A 127 0.24 -4.22 10.12
N ALA A 128 -0.26 -4.94 9.11
CA ALA A 128 -0.61 -6.36 9.24
C ALA A 128 0.62 -7.16 9.70
N GLN A 129 0.42 -8.09 10.64
CA GLN A 129 1.49 -8.94 11.14
C GLN A 129 1.56 -10.26 10.35
N ASN A 130 0.45 -10.67 9.73
CA ASN A 130 0.31 -11.94 9.04
C ASN A 130 -0.05 -11.74 7.55
N GLY A 131 -0.01 -12.83 6.78
CA GLY A 131 -0.46 -12.83 5.38
C GLY A 131 0.51 -12.21 4.36
N TRP A 132 1.75 -11.94 4.78
CA TRP A 132 2.83 -11.47 3.91
C TRP A 132 3.34 -12.60 3.00
N LYS A 133 3.55 -12.28 1.72
CA LYS A 133 4.17 -13.17 0.74
C LYS A 133 5.50 -12.59 0.29
N GLN A 134 6.55 -13.40 0.29
CA GLN A 134 7.84 -13.01 -0.28
C GLN A 134 7.78 -13.10 -1.80
N ALA A 135 8.29 -12.09 -2.48
CA ALA A 135 8.45 -12.05 -3.94
C ALA A 135 9.77 -11.34 -4.25
N GLU A 136 10.76 -12.09 -4.73
CA GLU A 136 12.09 -11.57 -5.08
C GLU A 136 12.71 -10.72 -3.94
N ASN A 137 12.87 -9.42 -4.18
CA ASN A 137 13.47 -8.41 -3.31
C ASN A 137 12.43 -7.69 -2.40
N LYS A 138 11.22 -8.23 -2.25
CA LYS A 138 10.17 -7.63 -1.43
C LYS A 138 9.28 -8.61 -0.70
N TYR A 139 8.58 -8.08 0.30
CA TYR A 139 7.40 -8.70 0.89
C TYR A 139 6.15 -7.91 0.53
N VAL A 140 5.08 -8.63 0.18
CA VAL A 140 3.79 -8.04 -0.18
C VAL A 140 2.72 -8.53 0.79
N TYR A 141 2.00 -7.59 1.38
CA TYR A 141 0.72 -7.82 2.03
C TYR A 141 -0.38 -7.21 1.17
N GLN A 142 -1.45 -7.96 0.93
CA GLN A 142 -2.59 -7.47 0.16
C GLN A 142 -3.91 -7.97 0.75
N CYS A 143 -4.83 -7.03 0.94
CA CYS A 143 -6.25 -7.22 1.25
C CYS A 143 -7.07 -6.30 0.33
N ASP A 144 -8.39 -6.38 0.36
CA ASP A 144 -9.26 -5.70 -0.62
C ASP A 144 -9.23 -4.16 -0.58
N ASP A 145 -8.77 -3.58 0.53
CA ASP A 145 -8.70 -2.12 0.67
C ASP A 145 -7.32 -1.57 0.28
N TYR A 146 -6.26 -2.33 0.53
CA TYR A 146 -4.88 -1.85 0.34
C TYR A 146 -3.83 -2.96 0.17
N ARG A 147 -2.70 -2.54 -0.40
CA ARG A 147 -1.48 -3.31 -0.57
C ARG A 147 -0.31 -2.59 0.10
N ILE A 148 0.50 -3.33 0.85
CA ILE A 148 1.77 -2.85 1.40
C ILE A 148 2.89 -3.67 0.78
N GLU A 149 3.93 -3.00 0.34
CA GLU A 149 5.15 -3.63 -0.15
C GLU A 149 6.33 -3.14 0.69
N ILE A 150 7.15 -4.07 1.16
CA ILE A 150 8.40 -3.79 1.86
C ILE A 150 9.54 -4.29 0.98
N TYR A 151 10.31 -3.37 0.41
CA TYR A 151 11.44 -3.63 -0.46
C TYR A 151 12.74 -3.58 0.31
N GLN A 152 13.70 -4.39 -0.12
CA GLN A 152 15.11 -4.18 0.10
C GLN A 152 15.85 -4.80 -1.09
N ASP A 153 16.60 -3.97 -1.82
CA ASP A 153 17.45 -4.44 -2.90
C ASP A 153 18.80 -3.74 -2.91
N HIS A 154 19.75 -4.39 -3.57
CA HIS A 154 21.12 -3.93 -3.69
C HIS A 154 21.46 -3.58 -5.16
N GLY A 155 20.47 -3.20 -5.95
CA GLY A 155 20.67 -2.64 -7.29
C GLY A 155 21.23 -3.57 -8.37
N VAL A 156 21.06 -4.89 -8.26
CA VAL A 156 21.54 -5.82 -9.29
C VAL A 156 20.63 -5.75 -10.54
N GLY A 157 20.90 -4.82 -11.45
CA GLY A 157 20.25 -4.78 -12.76
C GLY A 157 20.05 -3.38 -13.32
N HIS A 158 19.22 -2.53 -12.71
CA HIS A 158 18.77 -1.31 -13.39
C HIS A 158 18.49 -0.08 -12.50
N THR A 159 18.37 -0.20 -11.18
CA THR A 159 18.46 0.87 -10.14
C THR A 159 18.23 0.25 -8.76
N ALA A 160 18.94 0.70 -7.72
CA ALA A 160 18.66 0.27 -6.34
C ALA A 160 17.52 1.10 -5.74
N ILE A 161 16.48 0.45 -5.24
CA ILE A 161 15.39 1.02 -4.45
C ILE A 161 15.82 1.15 -2.97
N GLY A 162 16.62 0.20 -2.48
CA GLY A 162 17.01 0.10 -1.07
C GLY A 162 15.82 -0.16 -0.13
N PRO A 163 15.97 0.03 1.19
CA PRO A 163 14.94 -0.29 2.17
C PRO A 163 13.78 0.70 2.06
N THR A 164 12.66 0.26 1.50
CA THR A 164 11.50 1.11 1.19
C THR A 164 10.19 0.44 1.59
N VAL A 165 9.26 1.21 2.13
CA VAL A 165 7.87 0.78 2.35
C VAL A 165 6.95 1.57 1.43
N MET A 166 6.21 0.86 0.59
CA MET A 166 5.19 1.43 -0.28
C MET A 166 3.81 0.98 0.16
N VAL A 167 2.83 1.89 0.10
CA VAL A 167 1.45 1.59 0.45
C VAL A 167 0.54 2.13 -0.64
N PHE A 168 -0.39 1.29 -1.09
CA PHE A 168 -1.34 1.59 -2.16
C PHE A 168 -2.75 1.27 -1.68
N SER A 169 -3.65 2.24 -1.78
CA SER A 169 -5.08 1.95 -1.69
C SER A 169 -5.58 1.29 -2.98
N ARG A 170 -6.71 0.60 -2.92
CA ARG A 170 -7.41 0.06 -4.10
C ARG A 170 -7.79 1.10 -5.17
N LYS A 171 -7.69 2.39 -4.84
CA LYS A 171 -7.96 3.53 -5.74
C LYS A 171 -6.69 4.04 -6.44
N SER A 172 -5.53 3.47 -6.14
CA SER A 172 -4.27 3.79 -6.81
C SER A 172 -4.19 3.01 -8.11
N ASP A 173 -3.77 3.65 -9.20
CA ASP A 173 -3.52 2.98 -10.49
C ASP A 173 -2.46 1.86 -10.40
N ALA A 174 -1.65 1.88 -9.34
CA ALA A 174 -0.61 0.89 -9.10
C ALA A 174 -1.07 -0.31 -8.24
N TYR A 175 -2.34 -0.36 -7.80
CA TYR A 175 -2.86 -1.38 -6.87
C TYR A 175 -2.97 -2.79 -7.45
#